data_AF-A0A3C0NMV1-F1
#
_entry.id   AF-A0A3C0NMV1-F1
#
_cell.length_a   1.000
_cell.length_b   1.000
_cell.length_c   1.000
_cell.angle_alpha   90.00
_cell.angle_beta   90.00
_cell.angle_gamma   90.00
#
_symmetry.space_group_name_H-M   'P 1'
#
loop_
_entity.id
_entity.type
_entity.pdbx_description
1 polymer ?
#
loop_
_entity_poly.entity_id
_entity_poly.type
_entity_poly.pdbx_seq_one_letter_code
_entity_poly.pdbx_strand_id
1 'polypeptide(L)'
;DSMVAVMGDASKVSIGDNGAIVLSESVLFDFGSSAIKPAARPTLDKLAEVFAAFLADEENAKYVDSIVISGHTDSTGSDEENRVLSTDRANAVLDYLMASGRGRLNPYASYFCAAGYGETRPVASNDTEEGRAQNRRIEISITLRDDTIMDIVESYLELELPEDPGAKGRG
;
A
#
# COMPACT_ATOMS: atom_id res chain seq x y z
N ASP A 1 -13.87 -11.63 -14.10
CA ASP A 1 -12.48 -11.76 -14.60
C ASP A 1 -11.54 -11.00 -13.70
N SER A 2 -11.04 -11.67 -12.65
CA SER A 2 -10.24 -11.01 -11.62
C SER A 2 -8.78 -10.86 -12.08
N MET A 3 -8.13 -9.83 -11.57
CA MET A 3 -6.71 -9.48 -11.75
C MET A 3 -5.75 -10.68 -11.57
N VAL A 4 -6.20 -11.74 -10.88
CA VAL A 4 -5.53 -13.05 -10.75
C VAL A 4 -5.22 -13.71 -12.10
N ALA A 5 -6.10 -13.58 -13.09
CA ALA A 5 -5.87 -14.11 -14.44
C ALA A 5 -4.78 -13.32 -15.20
N VAL A 6 -4.57 -12.05 -14.85
CA VAL A 6 -3.59 -11.16 -15.48
C VAL A 6 -2.20 -11.33 -14.86
N MET A 7 -2.10 -11.73 -13.59
CA MET A 7 -0.84 -11.80 -12.84
C MET A 7 -0.20 -13.19 -12.77
N GLY A 8 -0.82 -14.21 -13.38
CA GLY A 8 -0.18 -15.50 -13.71
C GLY A 8 0.04 -16.47 -12.56
N ASP A 9 -0.12 -16.06 -11.30
CA ASP A 9 -0.04 -16.95 -10.14
C ASP A 9 -0.78 -16.38 -8.92
N ALA A 10 -1.97 -16.91 -8.65
CA ALA A 10 -2.80 -16.55 -7.49
C ALA A 10 -2.12 -16.78 -6.13
N SER A 11 -1.03 -17.56 -6.08
CA SER A 11 -0.30 -17.84 -4.84
C SER A 11 0.68 -16.74 -4.43
N LYS A 12 0.92 -15.74 -5.31
CA LYS A 12 1.96 -14.71 -5.12
C LYS A 12 1.40 -13.30 -4.92
N VAL A 13 0.14 -13.10 -5.32
CA VAL A 13 -0.54 -11.81 -5.26
C VAL A 13 -1.96 -12.06 -4.76
N SER A 14 -2.33 -11.43 -3.64
CA SER A 14 -3.69 -11.47 -3.11
C SER A 14 -4.29 -10.07 -3.03
N ILE A 15 -5.61 -10.00 -2.88
CA ILE A 15 -6.32 -8.76 -2.58
C ILE A 15 -6.76 -8.84 -1.13
N GLY A 16 -6.30 -7.90 -0.29
CA GLY A 16 -6.73 -7.78 1.09
C GLY A 16 -8.17 -7.30 1.19
N ASP A 17 -8.78 -7.42 2.38
CA ASP A 17 -10.17 -7.02 2.61
C ASP A 17 -10.41 -5.51 2.39
N ASN A 18 -9.34 -4.70 2.47
CA ASN A 18 -9.32 -3.28 2.17
C ASN A 18 -9.10 -2.96 0.67
N GLY A 19 -9.06 -3.98 -0.20
CA GLY A 19 -8.76 -3.84 -1.62
C GLY A 19 -7.29 -3.68 -1.97
N ALA A 20 -6.38 -3.75 -0.99
CA ALA A 20 -4.94 -3.62 -1.24
C ALA A 20 -4.37 -4.85 -1.95
N ILE A 21 -3.43 -4.64 -2.87
CA ILE A 21 -2.68 -5.70 -3.53
C ILE A 21 -1.57 -6.14 -2.58
N VAL A 22 -1.58 -7.39 -2.15
CA VAL A 22 -0.60 -7.96 -1.22
C VAL A 22 0.34 -8.90 -1.95
N LEU A 23 1.63 -8.68 -1.77
CA LEU A 23 2.73 -9.45 -2.34
C LEU A 23 3.56 -10.04 -1.19
N SER A 24 3.71 -11.36 -1.16
CA SER A 24 4.57 -12.01 -0.17
C SER A 24 6.04 -11.61 -0.36
N GLU A 25 6.74 -11.33 0.73
CA GLU A 25 8.14 -10.91 0.69
C GLU A 25 9.04 -11.93 -0.02
N SER A 26 8.83 -13.23 0.23
CA SER A 26 9.62 -14.32 -0.35
C SER A 26 9.54 -14.39 -1.88
N VAL A 27 8.49 -13.84 -2.48
CA VAL A 27 8.35 -13.72 -3.94
C VAL A 27 9.23 -12.60 -4.49
N LEU A 28 9.33 -11.50 -3.74
CA LEU A 28 10.01 -10.28 -4.17
C LEU A 28 11.50 -10.27 -3.83
N PHE A 29 11.86 -10.80 -2.66
CA PHE A 29 13.18 -10.62 -2.05
C PHE A 29 13.75 -11.92 -1.47
N ASP A 30 15.07 -11.97 -1.35
CA ASP A 30 15.74 -12.96 -0.51
C ASP A 30 15.73 -12.52 0.96
N PHE A 31 15.92 -13.47 1.87
CA PHE A 31 15.91 -13.22 3.31
C PHE A 31 16.90 -12.10 3.68
N GLY A 32 16.42 -11.10 4.43
CA GLY A 32 17.22 -9.94 4.86
C GLY A 32 17.63 -8.98 3.73
N SER A 33 17.14 -9.18 2.51
CA SER A 33 17.48 -8.36 1.34
C SER A 33 16.33 -7.46 0.91
N SER A 34 16.66 -6.30 0.34
CA SER A 34 15.75 -5.42 -0.41
C SER A 34 15.98 -5.47 -1.92
N ALA A 35 16.89 -6.33 -2.41
CA ALA A 35 17.15 -6.49 -3.83
C ALA A 35 16.03 -7.31 -4.49
N ILE A 36 15.33 -6.71 -5.46
CA ILE A 36 14.24 -7.37 -6.19
C ILE A 36 14.78 -8.54 -7.02
N LYS A 37 14.20 -9.72 -6.78
CA LYS A 37 14.49 -10.95 -7.51
C LYS A 37 14.19 -10.79 -9.01
N PRO A 38 15.04 -11.32 -9.92
CA PRO A 38 14.72 -11.37 -11.34
C PRO A 38 13.37 -12.03 -11.65
N ALA A 39 12.99 -13.04 -10.87
CA ALA A 39 11.71 -13.74 -11.04
C ALA A 39 10.48 -12.89 -10.67
N ALA A 40 10.63 -11.84 -9.85
CA ALA A 40 9.54 -10.93 -9.49
C ALA A 40 9.29 -9.84 -10.54
N ARG A 41 10.29 -9.56 -11.38
CA ARG A 41 10.27 -8.47 -12.36
C ARG A 41 9.07 -8.52 -13.31
N PRO A 42 8.70 -9.67 -13.93
CA PRO A 42 7.54 -9.71 -14.81
C PRO A 42 6.23 -9.30 -14.12
N THR A 43 6.06 -9.67 -12.85
CA THR A 43 4.88 -9.29 -12.05
C THR A 43 4.86 -7.80 -11.77
N LEU A 44 6.01 -7.22 -11.37
CA LEU A 44 6.13 -5.78 -11.13
C LEU A 44 6.01 -4.96 -12.41
N ASP A 45 6.55 -5.44 -13.53
CA ASP A 45 6.38 -4.83 -14.85
C ASP A 45 4.90 -4.79 -15.22
N LYS A 46 4.17 -5.88 -14.96
CA LYS A 46 2.73 -5.92 -15.22
C LYS A 46 1.95 -4.95 -14.34
N LEU A 47 2.30 -4.84 -13.05
CA LEU A 47 1.70 -3.83 -12.16
C LEU A 47 1.95 -2.42 -12.67
N ALA A 48 3.17 -2.10 -13.10
CA ALA A 48 3.49 -0.80 -13.64
C ALA A 48 2.65 -0.46 -14.89
N GLU A 49 2.45 -1.43 -15.79
CA GLU A 49 1.56 -1.26 -16.95
C GLU A 49 0.10 -1.01 -16.55
N VAL A 50 -0.42 -1.79 -15.59
CA VAL A 50 -1.81 -1.68 -15.13
C VAL A 50 -2.05 -0.34 -14.47
N PHE A 51 -1.18 0.09 -13.55
CA PHE A 51 -1.30 1.39 -12.91
C PHE A 51 -1.17 2.54 -13.91
N ALA A 52 -0.24 2.46 -14.86
CA ALA A 52 -0.10 3.48 -15.88
C ALA A 52 -1.34 3.58 -16.78
N ALA A 53 -1.97 2.45 -17.14
CA ALA A 53 -3.20 2.45 -17.91
C ALA A 53 -4.39 2.98 -17.10
N PHE A 54 -4.48 2.60 -15.83
CA PHE A 54 -5.55 3.04 -14.92
C PHE A 54 -5.49 4.55 -14.66
N LEU A 55 -4.31 5.09 -14.37
CA LEU A 55 -4.11 6.52 -14.09
C LEU A 55 -4.11 7.40 -15.34
N ALA A 56 -3.92 6.83 -16.53
CA ALA A 56 -4.05 7.56 -17.79
C ALA A 56 -5.50 7.88 -18.15
N ASP A 57 -6.46 7.18 -17.56
CA ASP A 57 -7.88 7.41 -17.75
C ASP A 57 -8.36 8.39 -16.68
N GLU A 58 -8.68 9.62 -17.09
CA GLU A 58 -9.13 10.70 -16.18
C GLU A 58 -10.38 10.31 -15.39
N GLU A 59 -11.25 9.46 -15.96
CA GLU A 59 -12.46 8.98 -15.28
C GLU A 59 -12.14 8.04 -14.11
N ASN A 60 -10.97 7.40 -14.13
CA ASN A 60 -10.47 6.61 -13.02
C ASN A 60 -9.60 7.45 -12.09
N ALA A 61 -8.67 8.24 -12.65
CA ALA A 61 -7.66 8.99 -11.91
C ALA A 61 -8.26 10.02 -10.94
N LYS A 62 -9.44 10.58 -11.25
CA LYS A 62 -10.13 11.53 -10.36
C LYS A 62 -10.52 10.94 -9.00
N TYR A 63 -10.70 9.61 -8.93
CA TYR A 63 -11.03 8.92 -7.69
C TYR A 63 -9.80 8.43 -6.92
N VAL A 64 -8.59 8.68 -7.42
CA VAL A 64 -7.36 8.25 -6.76
C VAL A 64 -6.78 9.42 -6.00
N ASP A 65 -6.62 9.28 -4.69
CA ASP A 65 -5.87 10.23 -3.88
C ASP A 65 -4.38 9.87 -3.88
N SER A 66 -4.07 8.62 -3.52
CA SER A 66 -2.70 8.13 -3.40
C SER A 66 -2.61 6.61 -3.53
N ILE A 67 -1.44 6.11 -3.92
CA ILE A 67 -1.07 4.70 -4.01
C ILE A 67 0.13 4.49 -3.09
N VAL A 68 -0.07 3.74 -2.02
CA VAL A 68 0.92 3.57 -0.95
C VAL A 68 1.52 2.17 -1.00
N ILE A 69 2.84 2.11 -1.14
CA ILE A 69 3.61 0.87 -1.09
C ILE A 69 4.14 0.71 0.34
N SER A 70 3.60 -0.27 1.05
CA SER A 70 3.85 -0.50 2.48
C SER A 70 4.68 -1.76 2.68
N GLY A 71 5.83 -1.62 3.33
CA GLY A 71 6.67 -2.74 3.74
C GLY A 71 6.37 -3.19 5.17
N HIS A 72 6.32 -4.51 5.36
CA HIS A 72 6.09 -5.14 6.66
C HIS A 72 7.08 -6.29 6.91
N THR A 73 7.47 -6.45 8.17
CA THR A 73 8.26 -7.59 8.65
C THR A 73 7.43 -8.44 9.61
N ASP A 74 7.96 -9.62 9.95
CA ASP A 74 7.54 -10.31 11.17
C ASP A 74 8.28 -9.73 12.38
N SER A 75 8.05 -10.32 13.56
CA SER A 75 8.68 -9.90 14.82
C SER A 75 10.08 -10.48 15.08
N THR A 76 10.78 -10.94 14.04
CA THR A 76 12.14 -11.48 14.16
C THR A 76 13.14 -10.36 13.93
N GLY A 77 14.15 -10.23 14.80
CA GLY A 77 15.15 -9.16 14.71
C GLY A 77 14.81 -8.00 15.64
N SER A 78 15.51 -6.88 15.50
CA SER A 78 15.20 -5.66 16.27
C SER A 78 14.22 -4.75 15.52
N ASP A 79 13.41 -3.99 16.27
CA ASP A 79 12.46 -3.01 15.73
C ASP A 79 13.10 -2.07 14.71
N GLU A 80 14.32 -1.60 14.97
CA GLU A 80 15.00 -0.67 14.06
C GLU A 80 15.48 -1.34 12.78
N GLU A 81 16.03 -2.56 12.85
CA GLU A 81 16.39 -3.33 11.66
C GLU A 81 15.14 -3.63 10.82
N ASN A 82 14.04 -3.99 11.47
CA ASN A 82 12.76 -4.25 10.83
C ASN A 82 12.18 -3.00 10.16
N ARG A 83 12.29 -1.84 10.81
CA ARG A 83 11.85 -0.55 10.26
C ARG A 83 12.67 -0.15 9.04
N VAL A 84 14.00 -0.28 9.11
CA VAL A 84 14.89 0.02 7.99
C VAL A 84 14.64 -0.94 6.82
N LEU A 85 14.64 -2.25 7.08
CA LEU A 85 14.46 -3.27 6.04
C LEU A 85 13.11 -3.15 5.33
N SER A 86 12.03 -2.93 6.09
CA SER A 86 10.71 -2.72 5.48
C SER A 86 10.64 -1.45 4.64
N THR A 87 11.28 -0.37 5.08
CA THR A 87 11.37 0.89 4.33
C THR A 87 12.16 0.72 3.04
N ASP A 88 13.32 0.08 3.10
CA ASP A 88 14.18 -0.17 1.93
C ASP A 88 13.48 -1.05 0.90
N ARG A 89 12.73 -2.07 1.35
CA ARG A 89 11.93 -2.93 0.48
C ARG A 89 10.81 -2.17 -0.21
N ALA A 90 10.09 -1.34 0.53
CA ALA A 90 9.03 -0.51 -0.04
C ALA A 90 9.58 0.47 -1.10
N ASN A 91 10.69 1.14 -0.79
CA ASN A 91 11.40 2.02 -1.74
C ASN A 91 11.88 1.25 -2.97
N ALA A 92 12.48 0.07 -2.80
CA ALA A 92 12.94 -0.74 -3.93
C ALA A 92 11.81 -1.09 -4.90
N VAL A 93 10.62 -1.42 -4.39
CA VAL A 93 9.43 -1.66 -5.22
C VAL A 93 8.99 -0.39 -5.92
N LEU A 94 8.91 0.74 -5.21
CA LEU A 94 8.54 2.03 -5.80
C LEU A 94 9.49 2.42 -6.95
N ASP A 95 10.80 2.40 -6.69
CA ASP A 95 11.84 2.74 -7.66
C ASP A 95 11.76 1.83 -8.89
N TYR A 96 11.54 0.54 -8.66
CA TYR A 96 11.39 -0.42 -9.75
C TYR A 96 10.14 -0.14 -10.58
N LEU A 97 8.98 0.13 -9.97
CA LEU A 97 7.75 0.47 -10.68
C LEU A 97 7.92 1.73 -11.53
N MET A 98 8.59 2.76 -10.99
CA MET A 98 8.88 4.00 -11.72
C MET A 98 9.83 3.78 -12.89
N ALA A 99 10.87 2.95 -12.73
CA ALA A 99 11.81 2.64 -13.80
C ALA A 99 11.24 1.68 -14.85
N SER A 100 10.30 0.81 -14.46
CA SER A 100 9.74 -0.23 -15.32
C SER A 100 8.91 0.35 -16.47
N GLY A 101 8.66 -0.49 -17.48
CA GLY A 101 7.87 -0.14 -18.65
C GLY A 101 8.45 1.01 -19.48
N ARG A 102 9.72 1.39 -19.28
CA ARG A 102 10.38 2.60 -19.82
C ARG A 102 9.90 3.90 -19.18
N GLY A 103 9.60 3.89 -17.88
CA GLY A 103 9.21 5.11 -17.17
C GLY A 103 7.75 5.52 -17.39
N ARG A 104 6.87 4.58 -17.75
CA ARG A 104 5.45 4.86 -18.05
C ARG A 104 4.68 5.40 -16.85
N LEU A 105 5.15 5.12 -15.64
CA LEU A 105 4.58 5.65 -14.40
C LEU A 105 5.10 7.03 -14.02
N ASN A 106 6.18 7.52 -14.63
CA ASN A 106 6.78 8.80 -14.25
C ASN A 106 5.81 9.99 -14.31
N PRO A 107 4.90 10.12 -15.30
CA PRO A 107 3.91 11.20 -15.31
C PRO A 107 2.96 11.16 -14.11
N TYR A 108 2.82 10.00 -13.46
CA TYR A 108 1.91 9.75 -12.35
C TYR A 108 2.64 9.61 -11.01
N ALA A 109 3.94 9.93 -10.94
CA ALA A 109 4.76 9.71 -9.75
C ALA A 109 4.21 10.40 -8.49
N SER A 110 3.47 11.51 -8.64
CA SER A 110 2.83 12.23 -7.53
C SER A 110 1.77 11.42 -6.78
N TYR A 111 1.21 10.38 -7.40
CA TYR A 111 0.25 9.49 -6.74
C TYR A 111 0.95 8.49 -5.81
N PHE A 112 2.25 8.23 -5.98
CA PHE A 112 2.89 7.10 -5.32
C PHE A 112 3.75 7.54 -4.13
N CYS A 113 3.70 6.75 -3.07
CA CYS A 113 4.64 6.87 -1.95
C CYS A 113 4.99 5.50 -1.37
N ALA A 114 6.10 5.45 -0.63
CA ALA A 114 6.57 4.25 0.04
C ALA A 114 6.66 4.48 1.56
N ALA A 115 6.32 3.46 2.34
CA ALA A 115 6.38 3.49 3.80
C ALA A 115 6.83 2.13 4.35
N GLY A 116 7.71 2.15 5.36
CA GLY A 116 8.07 0.95 6.13
C GLY A 116 7.41 0.98 7.50
N TYR A 117 6.76 -0.12 7.88
CA TYR A 117 6.09 -0.26 9.18
C TYR A 117 6.79 -1.24 10.13
N GLY A 118 7.84 -1.92 9.67
CA GLY A 118 8.44 -3.03 10.41
C GLY A 118 7.37 -4.05 10.83
N GLU A 119 7.43 -4.45 12.09
CA GLU A 119 6.51 -5.44 12.66
C GLU A 119 5.23 -4.84 13.29
N THR A 120 5.07 -3.51 13.26
CA THR A 120 4.03 -2.80 14.02
C THR A 120 2.60 -3.02 13.53
N ARG A 121 2.43 -3.66 12.37
CA ARG A 121 1.13 -3.93 11.73
C ARG A 121 1.00 -5.41 11.31
N PRO A 122 0.96 -6.35 12.28
CA PRO A 122 0.81 -7.77 11.97
C PRO A 122 -0.60 -8.05 11.44
N VAL A 123 -0.69 -8.96 10.48
CA VAL A 123 -1.95 -9.49 9.94
C VAL A 123 -2.21 -10.92 10.41
N ALA A 124 -1.21 -11.55 11.02
CA ALA A 124 -1.29 -12.88 11.62
C ALA A 124 -0.40 -12.97 12.88
N SER A 125 -0.57 -14.05 13.65
CA SER A 125 0.27 -14.29 14.84
C SER A 125 1.74 -14.45 14.45
N ASN A 126 2.65 -13.84 15.21
CA ASN A 126 4.09 -14.05 15.05
C ASN A 126 4.60 -15.33 15.75
N ASP A 127 3.74 -16.05 16.46
CA ASP A 127 4.12 -17.25 17.20
C ASP A 127 4.34 -18.47 16.29
N THR A 128 3.76 -18.46 15.08
CA THR A 128 3.89 -19.54 14.09
C THR A 128 4.70 -19.10 12.88
N GLU A 129 5.36 -20.05 12.20
CA GLU A 129 6.11 -19.72 10.99
C GLU A 129 5.18 -19.26 9.86
N GLU A 130 4.00 -19.87 9.77
CA GLU A 130 2.98 -19.51 8.80
C GLU A 130 2.51 -18.07 9.00
N GLY A 131 2.27 -17.64 10.25
CA GLY A 131 1.83 -16.29 10.55
C GLY A 131 2.95 -15.26 10.36
N ARG A 132 4.21 -15.60 10.72
CA ARG A 132 5.37 -14.76 10.37
C ARG A 132 5.52 -14.59 8.86
N ALA A 133 5.36 -15.65 8.09
CA ALA A 133 5.41 -15.59 6.63
C ALA A 133 4.33 -14.67 6.03
N GLN A 134 3.13 -14.61 6.64
CA GLN A 134 2.08 -13.67 6.24
C GLN A 134 2.40 -12.22 6.63
N ASN A 135 3.08 -12.00 7.76
CA ASN A 135 3.50 -10.67 8.19
C ASN A 135 4.62 -10.09 7.32
N ARG A 136 5.53 -10.92 6.79
CA ARG A 136 6.56 -10.54 5.81
C ARG A 136 5.93 -10.29 4.43
N ARG A 137 5.49 -9.06 4.17
CA ARG A 137 4.77 -8.69 2.94
C ARG A 137 5.04 -7.27 2.48
N ILE A 138 4.81 -7.04 1.18
CA ILE A 138 4.56 -5.72 0.60
C ILE A 138 3.07 -5.59 0.33
N GLU A 139 2.48 -4.47 0.74
CA GLU A 139 1.09 -4.13 0.48
C GLU A 139 1.04 -2.86 -0.38
N ILE A 140 0.33 -2.90 -1.50
CA ILE A 140 0.08 -1.74 -2.35
C ILE A 140 -1.39 -1.38 -2.21
N SER A 141 -1.66 -0.33 -1.44
CA SER A 141 -3.02 0.17 -1.21
C SER A 141 -3.31 1.38 -2.08
N ILE A 142 -4.57 1.53 -2.48
CA ILE A 142 -5.06 2.70 -3.23
C ILE A 142 -6.01 3.44 -2.29
N THR A 143 -5.64 4.64 -1.89
CA THR A 143 -6.53 5.56 -1.19
C THR A 143 -7.42 6.22 -2.22
N LEU A 144 -8.74 6.05 -2.05
CA LEU A 144 -9.73 6.66 -2.93
C LEU A 144 -10.14 8.03 -2.40
N ARG A 145 -10.34 8.97 -3.34
CA ARG A 145 -10.96 10.27 -3.11
C ARG A 145 -12.40 10.21 -3.61
N ASP A 146 -13.33 10.72 -2.79
CA ASP A 146 -14.71 10.97 -3.20
C ASP A 146 -15.09 12.38 -2.77
N ASP A 147 -15.25 13.26 -3.77
CA ASP A 147 -15.59 14.67 -3.55
C ASP A 147 -16.93 14.81 -2.80
N THR A 148 -17.87 13.87 -2.98
CA THR A 148 -19.15 13.86 -2.25
C THR A 148 -18.93 13.70 -0.75
N ILE A 149 -17.99 12.83 -0.36
CA ILE A 149 -17.67 12.61 1.05
C ILE A 149 -16.95 13.83 1.61
N MET A 150 -16.10 14.49 0.82
CA MET A 150 -15.43 15.73 1.22
C MET A 150 -16.43 16.86 1.43
N ASP A 151 -17.38 17.07 0.51
CA ASP A 151 -18.46 18.04 0.65
C ASP A 151 -19.29 17.77 1.92
N ILE A 152 -19.58 16.50 2.22
CA ILE A 152 -20.25 16.13 3.47
C ILE A 152 -19.38 16.52 4.66
N VAL A 153 -18.10 16.14 4.70
CA VAL A 153 -17.21 16.48 5.83
C VAL A 153 -17.12 17.99 6.03
N GLU A 154 -16.96 18.76 4.95
CA GLU A 154 -16.96 20.22 4.98
C GLU A 154 -18.27 20.78 5.56
N SER A 155 -19.43 20.25 5.12
CA SER A 155 -20.71 20.68 5.68
C SER A 155 -20.83 20.44 7.18
N TYR A 156 -20.19 19.39 7.72
CA TYR A 156 -20.18 19.12 9.16
C TYR A 156 -19.18 19.99 9.91
N LEU A 157 -18.06 20.39 9.29
CA LEU A 157 -17.07 21.28 9.92
C LEU A 157 -17.58 22.72 9.99
N GLU A 158 -18.45 23.13 9.06
CA GLU A 158 -19.12 24.44 9.05
C GLU A 158 -20.32 24.51 10.01
N LEU A 159 -20.80 23.38 10.53
CA LEU A 159 -21.77 23.40 11.60
C LEU A 159 -21.11 24.04 12.83
N GLU A 160 -21.54 25.26 13.17
CA GLU A 160 -21.37 25.77 14.52
C GLU A 160 -21.95 24.73 15.46
N LEU A 161 -21.08 24.06 16.23
CA LEU A 161 -21.52 23.16 17.28
C LEU A 161 -22.49 23.95 18.15
N PRO A 162 -23.74 23.49 18.35
CA PRO A 162 -24.68 24.21 19.18
C PRO A 162 -24.04 24.46 20.54
N GLU A 163 -24.10 25.71 21.04
CA GLU A 163 -23.58 26.04 22.35
C GLU A 163 -24.10 25.01 23.37
N ASP A 164 -23.19 24.41 24.13
CA ASP A 164 -23.52 23.42 25.15
C ASP A 164 -24.59 24.00 26.10
N PRO A 165 -25.85 23.49 26.05
CA PRO A 165 -26.91 23.99 26.91
C PRO A 165 -26.64 23.68 28.39
N GLY A 166 -25.63 22.86 28.72
CA GLY A 166 -25.18 22.51 30.05
C GLY A 166 -24.16 23.47 30.69
N ALA A 167 -23.65 24.48 29.97
CA ALA A 167 -22.62 25.39 30.50
C ALA A 167 -23.14 26.47 31.47
N LYS A 168 -24.44 26.52 31.76
CA LYS A 168 -25.02 27.43 32.79
C LYS A 168 -25.37 26.67 34.07
N GLY A 169 -24.52 26.77 35.08
CA GLY A 169 -24.91 26.41 36.45
C GLY A 169 -23.81 25.87 37.36
N ARG A 170 -22.65 26.54 37.45
CA ARG A 170 -21.77 26.43 38.62
C ARG A 170 -21.40 27.85 39.06
N GLY A 171 -22.35 28.51 39.70
CA GLY A 171 -22.16 29.72 40.51
C GLY A 171 -22.53 29.42 41.94
#